data_AF-A0A2E7UM87-F1
#
_entry.id   AF-A0A2E7UM87-F1
#
_cell.length_a   1.000
_cell.length_b   1.000
_cell.length_c   1.000
_cell.angle_alpha   90.00
_cell.angle_beta   90.00
_cell.angle_gamma   90.00
#
_symmetry.space_group_name_H-M   'P 1'
#
loop_
_entity.id
_entity.type
_entity.pdbx_description
1 polymer ?
#
loop_
_entity_poly.entity_id
_entity_poly.type
_entity_poly.pdbx_seq_one_letter_code
_entity_poly.pdbx_strand_id
1 'polypeptide(L)'
;MAVADRIDGMADAEPEVFLKAPHFSTKGIGAFIRFLDNREGASVIDGALEDAGLPRDYVMAEDLWVSSEWQLRFQRALAGRLYQLAELPEHDHPFWQLWREGGQSSLSREAVGPLFDVVRTLGSPGLAYRQMPTLMSLYNRTAQLSTESISSSTHRITLSHVDATQSIDAALYWNLLGTLERLPMIWGLPDAQIDVEESPFDPKQGSQRLVLKVRHTNPESIRWGLRMMGTLVGGVLGALAATMAHQVLVTVLGACLGSLAVLWFMEIRWRARAELELAEEGRQLESLIAAQDGRYQELWEEERKLRRSLLASQKLSGYLPADLVDEILENPEMETTLGGRRTDAAVLFADLVGFTPRTERRSPEDVVDELNLY
;
A
#
# COMPACT_ATOMS: atom_id res chain seq x y z
N MET A 1 1.65 -7.57 49.72
CA MET A 1 2.08 -6.16 49.79
C MET A 1 3.53 -6.15 49.37
N ALA A 2 3.82 -5.50 48.21
CA ALA A 2 5.12 -5.08 47.64
C ALA A 2 6.24 -6.15 47.49
N VAL A 3 6.76 -6.46 46.29
CA VAL A 3 7.50 -5.64 45.27
C VAL A 3 8.95 -5.31 45.69
N ALA A 4 9.86 -5.49 44.72
CA ALA A 4 11.31 -5.23 44.68
C ALA A 4 12.16 -6.39 45.23
N ASP A 5 13.10 -7.00 44.49
CA ASP A 5 14.01 -6.40 43.53
C ASP A 5 14.48 -7.45 42.50
N ARG A 6 14.27 -7.17 41.21
CA ARG A 6 14.90 -7.87 40.08
C ARG A 6 15.07 -6.82 39.02
N ILE A 7 16.32 -6.53 38.66
CA ILE A 7 16.83 -6.18 37.33
C ILE A 7 18.24 -5.62 37.55
N ASP A 8 19.26 -6.37 37.14
CA ASP A 8 20.34 -5.81 36.33
C ASP A 8 21.04 -6.95 35.59
N GLY A 9 21.20 -6.76 34.28
CA GLY A 9 21.73 -7.75 33.36
C GLY A 9 21.38 -7.44 31.91
N MET A 10 21.56 -6.18 31.49
CA MET A 10 21.66 -5.79 30.09
C MET A 10 22.94 -6.38 29.51
N ALA A 11 22.80 -7.46 28.73
CA ALA A 11 23.83 -7.93 27.81
C ALA A 11 23.19 -8.00 26.41
N ASP A 12 23.65 -7.12 25.54
CA ASP A 12 23.61 -7.16 24.08
C ASP A 12 22.45 -7.94 23.43
N ALA A 13 21.29 -7.30 23.38
CA ALA A 13 20.29 -7.62 22.38
C ALA A 13 20.74 -6.98 21.06
N GLU A 14 21.41 -7.75 20.20
CA GLU A 14 21.45 -7.42 18.77
C GLU A 14 20.01 -7.17 18.30
N PRO A 15 19.73 -6.14 17.49
CA PRO A 15 18.37 -5.87 17.06
C PRO A 15 17.95 -7.03 16.15
N GLU A 16 17.13 -7.91 16.71
CA GLU A 16 16.43 -8.95 15.97
C GLU A 16 15.61 -8.21 14.89
N VAL A 17 16.16 -8.11 13.68
CA VAL A 17 15.46 -7.53 12.54
C VAL A 17 14.38 -8.54 12.16
N PHE A 18 13.27 -8.49 12.89
CA PHE A 18 12.00 -9.01 12.43
C PHE A 18 11.72 -8.29 11.11
N LEU A 19 11.98 -8.96 9.99
CA LEU A 19 11.42 -8.60 8.70
C LEU A 19 9.91 -8.87 8.81
N LYS A 20 9.23 -7.91 9.41
CA LYS A 20 7.78 -7.90 9.67
C LYS A 20 7.04 -7.89 8.34
N ALA A 21 5.79 -8.37 8.35
CA ALA A 21 4.99 -8.58 7.15
C ALA A 21 4.99 -7.38 6.17
N PRO A 22 5.01 -7.63 4.85
CA PRO A 22 5.20 -6.60 3.84
C PRO A 22 3.87 -5.88 3.60
N HIS A 23 3.71 -4.72 4.21
CA HIS A 23 2.44 -4.00 4.23
C HIS A 23 2.44 -2.79 3.30
N PHE A 24 3.55 -2.06 3.23
CA PHE A 24 3.66 -0.84 2.44
C PHE A 24 4.91 -0.87 1.56
N SER A 25 4.75 -0.55 0.28
CA SER A 25 5.86 -0.52 -0.67
C SER A 25 6.79 0.67 -0.41
N THR A 26 8.10 0.42 -0.45
CA THR A 26 9.11 1.48 -0.36
C THR A 26 9.07 2.42 -1.56
N LYS A 27 8.48 2.03 -2.70
CA LYS A 27 8.21 2.96 -3.81
C LYS A 27 7.29 4.11 -3.40
N GLY A 28 6.22 3.81 -2.67
CA GLY A 28 5.27 4.82 -2.17
C GLY A 28 5.87 5.63 -1.02
N ILE A 29 6.57 4.95 -0.11
CA ILE A 29 7.21 5.62 1.03
C ILE A 29 8.35 6.50 0.57
N GLY A 30 9.22 6.05 -0.33
CA GLY A 30 10.32 6.86 -0.88
C GLY A 30 9.82 8.13 -1.56
N ALA A 31 8.69 8.08 -2.26
CA ALA A 31 8.03 9.28 -2.78
C ALA A 31 7.60 10.25 -1.66
N PHE A 32 7.06 9.71 -0.56
CA PHE A 32 6.70 10.49 0.62
C PHE A 32 7.93 11.07 1.35
N ILE A 33 9.01 10.31 1.48
CA ILE A 33 10.29 10.76 2.05
C ILE A 33 10.87 11.92 1.24
N ARG A 34 10.91 11.81 -0.11
CA ARG A 34 11.34 12.93 -0.97
C ARG A 34 10.50 14.18 -0.77
N PHE A 35 9.19 14.03 -0.61
CA PHE A 35 8.31 15.14 -0.28
C PHE A 35 8.67 15.78 1.07
N LEU A 36 8.86 14.97 2.10
CA LEU A 36 9.23 15.44 3.43
C LEU A 36 10.62 16.10 3.45
N ASP A 37 11.59 15.57 2.69
CA ASP A 37 12.92 16.16 2.54
C ASP A 37 12.85 17.58 1.99
N ASN A 38 12.00 17.80 0.98
CA ASN A 38 11.81 19.10 0.36
C ASN A 38 11.06 20.09 1.27
N ARG A 39 10.18 19.59 2.14
CA ARG A 39 9.30 20.41 2.99
C ARG A 39 9.94 20.75 4.34
N GLU A 40 10.46 19.75 5.04
CA GLU A 40 10.91 19.83 6.44
C GLU A 40 12.44 19.73 6.57
N GLY A 41 13.13 19.26 5.52
CA GLY A 41 14.59 19.15 5.46
C GLY A 41 15.11 17.75 5.79
N ALA A 42 16.07 17.29 4.97
CA ALA A 42 16.60 15.93 5.03
C ALA A 42 17.15 15.52 6.40
N SER A 43 17.79 16.41 7.15
CA SER A 43 18.36 16.10 8.47
C SER A 43 17.30 15.69 9.49
N VAL A 44 16.10 16.26 9.41
CA VAL A 44 15.00 15.91 10.33
C VAL A 44 14.45 14.53 9.98
N ILE A 45 14.33 14.26 8.67
CA ILE A 45 13.80 12.99 8.15
C ILE A 45 14.77 11.84 8.40
N ASP A 46 16.07 12.06 8.20
CA ASP A 46 17.11 11.08 8.53
C ASP A 46 17.05 10.66 9.99
N GLY A 47 16.93 11.63 10.91
CA GLY A 47 16.76 11.32 12.32
C GLY A 47 15.46 10.57 12.62
N ALA A 48 14.36 10.87 11.93
CA ALA A 48 13.10 10.13 12.10
C ALA A 48 13.20 8.68 11.57
N LEU A 49 13.97 8.45 10.51
CA LEU A 49 14.25 7.12 9.96
C LEU A 49 15.13 6.29 10.90
N GLU A 50 16.16 6.92 11.48
CA GLU A 50 17.01 6.32 12.53
C GLU A 50 16.18 5.88 13.73
N ASP A 51 15.32 6.75 14.26
CA ASP A 51 14.44 6.42 15.39
C ASP A 51 13.44 5.29 15.04
N ALA A 52 13.00 5.22 13.77
CA ALA A 52 12.12 4.16 13.29
C ALA A 52 12.85 2.81 13.08
N GLY A 53 14.18 2.83 13.02
CA GLY A 53 15.04 1.65 12.96
C GLY A 53 15.19 1.04 11.56
N LEU A 54 15.09 1.83 10.47
CA LEU A 54 15.50 1.40 9.14
C LEU A 54 16.40 2.45 8.46
N PRO A 55 17.46 2.02 7.77
CA PRO A 55 18.34 2.94 7.06
C PRO A 55 17.63 3.57 5.85
N ARG A 56 18.02 4.79 5.49
CA ARG A 56 17.46 5.54 4.36
C ARG A 56 17.53 4.74 3.06
N ASP A 57 18.65 4.10 2.79
CA ASP A 57 18.87 3.32 1.55
C ASP A 57 17.83 2.20 1.39
N TYR A 58 17.41 1.58 2.49
CA TYR A 58 16.35 0.56 2.47
C TYR A 58 15.00 1.18 2.11
N VAL A 59 14.65 2.30 2.75
CA VAL A 59 13.35 2.96 2.55
C VAL A 59 13.23 3.61 1.17
N MET A 60 14.37 3.95 0.56
CA MET A 60 14.46 4.56 -0.77
C MET A 60 14.57 3.54 -1.91
N ALA A 61 14.75 2.25 -1.61
CA ALA A 61 14.73 1.19 -2.62
C ALA A 61 13.36 1.12 -3.31
N GLU A 62 13.28 0.72 -4.58
CA GLU A 62 12.02 0.72 -5.34
C GLU A 62 11.23 -0.60 -5.25
N ASP A 63 11.87 -1.67 -4.76
CA ASP A 63 11.38 -3.05 -4.81
C ASP A 63 11.15 -3.68 -3.43
N LEU A 64 11.37 -2.92 -2.36
CA LEU A 64 11.23 -3.40 -0.99
C LEU A 64 9.87 -3.05 -0.38
N TRP A 65 9.63 -3.63 0.79
CA TRP A 65 8.42 -3.44 1.58
C TRP A 65 8.77 -3.20 3.04
N VAL A 66 7.93 -2.44 3.72
CA VAL A 66 7.98 -2.24 5.17
C VAL A 66 6.69 -2.70 5.84
N SER A 67 6.76 -2.91 7.14
CA SER A 67 5.62 -3.29 7.95
C SER A 67 4.84 -2.09 8.48
N SER A 68 3.57 -2.34 8.83
CA SER A 68 2.72 -1.37 9.53
C SER A 68 3.32 -0.94 10.89
N GLU A 69 4.01 -1.83 11.59
CA GLU A 69 4.66 -1.49 12.85
C GLU A 69 5.85 -0.55 12.65
N TRP A 70 6.66 -0.76 11.61
CA TRP A 70 7.69 0.20 11.25
C TRP A 70 7.07 1.55 10.87
N GLN A 71 6.01 1.55 10.06
CA GLN A 71 5.35 2.79 9.68
C GLN A 71 4.79 3.55 10.89
N LEU A 72 4.23 2.85 11.88
CA LEU A 72 3.77 3.44 13.13
C LEU A 72 4.91 4.06 13.93
N ARG A 73 6.07 3.40 14.00
CA ARG A 73 7.27 3.96 14.64
C ARG A 73 7.76 5.21 13.90
N PHE A 74 7.77 5.18 12.57
CA PHE A 74 8.13 6.32 11.74
C PHE A 74 7.17 7.51 11.94
N GLN A 75 5.86 7.26 11.98
CA GLN A 75 4.87 8.29 12.30
C GLN A 75 5.13 8.93 13.68
N ARG A 76 5.39 8.12 14.71
CA ARG A 76 5.71 8.62 16.06
C ARG A 76 7.00 9.44 16.08
N ALA A 77 8.03 8.98 15.39
CA ALA A 77 9.30 9.70 15.30
C ALA A 77 9.12 11.07 14.61
N LEU A 78 8.37 11.12 13.52
CA LEU A 78 8.01 12.39 12.86
C LEU A 78 7.20 13.31 13.77
N ALA A 79 6.21 12.79 14.48
CA ALA A 79 5.40 13.58 15.41
C ALA A 79 6.25 14.17 16.55
N GLY A 80 7.19 13.39 17.08
CA GLY A 80 8.13 13.84 18.11
C GLY A 80 9.10 14.90 17.59
N ARG A 81 9.67 14.71 16.40
CA ARG A 81 10.69 15.63 15.86
C ARG A 81 10.11 16.93 15.32
N LEU A 82 8.97 16.88 14.63
CA LEU A 82 8.37 18.06 13.98
C LEU A 82 7.42 18.81 14.91
N TYR A 83 6.69 18.11 15.78
CA TYR A 83 5.64 18.69 16.61
C TYR A 83 5.88 18.52 18.12
N GLN A 84 7.00 17.92 18.55
CA GLN A 84 7.33 17.68 19.97
C GLN A 84 6.26 16.86 20.71
N LEU A 85 5.60 15.95 20.00
CA LEU A 85 4.55 15.10 20.55
C LEU A 85 5.14 13.77 21.07
N ALA A 86 4.72 13.37 22.28
CA ALA A 86 5.12 12.09 22.86
C ALA A 86 4.36 10.89 22.25
N GLU A 87 3.13 11.13 21.81
CA GLU A 87 2.25 10.15 21.18
C GLU A 87 1.65 10.71 19.89
N LEU A 88 1.05 9.84 19.08
CA LEU A 88 0.36 10.30 17.86
C LEU A 88 -0.87 11.12 18.24
N PRO A 89 -1.05 12.30 17.61
CA PRO A 89 -2.18 13.16 17.93
C PRO A 89 -3.47 12.63 17.29
N GLU A 90 -4.60 13.17 17.75
CA GLU A 90 -5.92 12.91 17.16
C GLU A 90 -5.97 13.23 15.66
N HIS A 91 -6.94 12.64 14.95
CA HIS A 91 -6.97 12.62 13.49
C HIS A 91 -7.07 14.02 12.84
N ASP A 92 -7.59 15.02 13.55
CA ASP A 92 -7.80 16.40 13.09
C ASP A 92 -6.59 17.30 13.32
N HIS A 93 -5.55 16.80 14.00
CA HIS A 93 -4.35 17.55 14.28
C HIS A 93 -3.58 17.92 13.01
N PRO A 94 -2.97 19.13 12.93
CA PRO A 94 -2.25 19.61 11.73
C PRO A 94 -1.14 18.69 11.23
N PHE A 95 -0.54 17.89 12.12
CA PHE A 95 0.44 16.85 11.79
C PHE A 95 -0.01 15.97 10.60
N TRP A 96 -1.28 15.58 10.57
CA TRP A 96 -1.79 14.70 9.54
C TRP A 96 -1.92 15.37 8.16
N GLN A 97 -1.84 16.70 8.08
CA GLN A 97 -1.78 17.40 6.79
C GLN A 97 -0.50 17.05 6.01
N LEU A 98 0.58 16.60 6.68
CA LEU A 98 1.75 16.04 6.01
C LEU A 98 1.36 14.88 5.09
N TRP A 99 0.47 13.97 5.53
CA TRP A 99 0.01 12.84 4.72
C TRP A 99 -0.87 13.27 3.55
N ARG A 100 -1.74 14.27 3.78
CA ARG A 100 -2.59 14.82 2.72
C ARG A 100 -1.76 15.49 1.64
N GLU A 101 -0.87 16.39 2.01
CA GLU A 101 0.02 17.08 1.08
C GLU A 101 1.00 16.11 0.41
N GLY A 102 1.47 15.09 1.13
CA GLY A 102 2.28 14.02 0.56
C GLY A 102 1.52 13.19 -0.48
N GLY A 103 0.25 12.87 -0.22
CA GLY A 103 -0.64 12.24 -1.20
C GLY A 103 -0.85 13.13 -2.43
N GLN A 104 -1.06 14.42 -2.24
CA GLN A 104 -1.17 15.41 -3.32
C GLN A 104 0.13 15.56 -4.14
N SER A 105 1.29 15.41 -3.50
CA SER A 105 2.61 15.46 -4.13
C SER A 105 2.96 14.16 -4.87
N SER A 106 2.40 13.03 -4.42
CA SER A 106 2.60 11.71 -5.03
C SER A 106 2.14 11.66 -6.49
N LEU A 107 1.22 12.54 -6.89
CA LEU A 107 0.69 12.65 -8.25
C LEU A 107 1.54 13.56 -9.15
N SER A 108 2.85 13.52 -8.96
CA SER A 108 3.84 14.21 -9.79
C SER A 108 4.73 13.20 -10.52
N ARG A 109 5.25 13.59 -11.69
CA ARG A 109 6.17 12.75 -12.46
C ARG A 109 7.44 12.42 -11.67
N GLU A 110 7.89 13.33 -10.81
CA GLU A 110 9.05 13.15 -9.94
C GLU A 110 8.80 12.16 -8.80
N ALA A 111 7.56 12.06 -8.32
CA ALA A 111 7.21 11.19 -7.21
C ALA A 111 7.01 9.72 -7.63
N VAL A 112 6.19 9.47 -8.67
CA VAL A 112 5.79 8.11 -9.08
C VAL A 112 6.41 7.63 -10.40
N GLY A 113 7.26 8.45 -11.03
CA GLY A 113 8.07 8.07 -12.18
C GLY A 113 7.21 7.63 -13.39
N PRO A 114 7.53 6.50 -14.04
CA PRO A 114 6.80 6.01 -15.21
C PRO A 114 5.31 5.75 -14.96
N LEU A 115 4.89 5.50 -13.72
CA LEU A 115 3.48 5.29 -13.40
C LEU A 115 2.66 6.56 -13.66
N PHE A 116 3.25 7.75 -13.51
CA PHE A 116 2.59 9.00 -13.87
C PHE A 116 2.17 9.00 -15.33
N ASP A 117 3.07 8.56 -16.22
CA ASP A 117 2.82 8.51 -17.65
C ASP A 117 1.74 7.46 -17.97
N VAL A 118 1.74 6.31 -17.28
CA VAL A 118 0.66 5.29 -17.38
C VAL A 118 -0.69 5.89 -16.97
N VAL A 119 -0.79 6.51 -15.79
CA VAL A 119 -2.05 7.11 -15.33
C VAL A 119 -2.52 8.20 -16.29
N ARG A 120 -1.59 9.02 -16.82
CA ARG A 120 -1.91 10.05 -17.81
C ARG A 120 -2.46 9.47 -19.12
N THR A 121 -1.97 8.30 -19.57
CA THR A 121 -2.45 7.62 -20.80
C THR A 121 -3.88 7.10 -20.70
N LEU A 122 -4.44 6.92 -19.49
CA LEU A 122 -5.85 6.59 -19.28
C LEU A 122 -6.80 7.66 -19.86
N GLY A 123 -6.30 8.85 -20.18
CA GLY A 123 -7.02 9.86 -20.96
C GLY A 123 -8.12 10.63 -20.22
N SER A 124 -8.60 10.15 -19.06
CA SER A 124 -9.57 10.87 -18.24
C SER A 124 -9.46 10.56 -16.74
N PRO A 125 -9.82 11.53 -15.86
CA PRO A 125 -9.90 11.28 -14.42
C PRO A 125 -10.88 10.15 -14.06
N GLY A 126 -11.99 10.03 -14.79
CA GLY A 126 -13.00 9.00 -14.52
C GLY A 126 -12.48 7.58 -14.71
N LEU A 127 -11.62 7.35 -15.71
CA LEU A 127 -10.97 6.05 -15.87
C LEU A 127 -9.93 5.80 -14.77
N ALA A 128 -9.19 6.84 -14.35
CA ALA A 128 -8.22 6.71 -13.26
C ALA A 128 -8.85 6.44 -11.90
N TYR A 129 -10.01 7.05 -11.58
CA TYR A 129 -10.75 6.70 -10.37
C TYR A 129 -11.22 5.24 -10.40
N ARG A 130 -11.69 4.74 -11.56
CA ARG A 130 -12.08 3.33 -11.71
C ARG A 130 -10.90 2.36 -11.52
N GLN A 131 -9.69 2.76 -11.90
CA GLN A 131 -8.47 1.96 -11.76
C GLN A 131 -7.76 2.13 -10.41
N MET A 132 -8.31 2.95 -9.52
CA MET A 132 -7.72 3.21 -8.21
C MET A 132 -7.52 1.95 -7.34
N PRO A 133 -8.43 0.96 -7.32
CA PRO A 133 -8.21 -0.29 -6.57
C PRO A 133 -6.89 -0.98 -6.94
N THR A 134 -6.65 -1.12 -8.24
CA THR A 134 -5.46 -1.77 -8.81
C THR A 134 -4.20 -0.95 -8.58
N LEU A 135 -4.28 0.37 -8.70
CA LEU A 135 -3.14 1.24 -8.43
C LEU A 135 -2.76 1.21 -6.94
N MET A 136 -3.73 1.16 -6.04
CA MET A 136 -3.49 1.17 -4.61
C MET A 136 -2.86 -0.14 -4.11
N SER A 137 -3.26 -1.31 -4.66
CA SER A 137 -2.71 -2.61 -4.24
C SER A 137 -1.20 -2.73 -4.48
N LEU A 138 -0.65 -1.98 -5.45
CA LEU A 138 0.79 -1.90 -5.70
C LEU A 138 1.58 -1.27 -4.54
N TYR A 139 0.93 -0.46 -3.70
CA TYR A 139 1.57 0.33 -2.66
C TYR A 139 1.16 -0.07 -1.25
N ASN A 140 -0.05 -0.60 -1.08
CA ASN A 140 -0.65 -0.87 0.21
C ASN A 140 -1.36 -2.24 0.18
N ARG A 141 -0.99 -3.10 1.14
CA ARG A 141 -1.56 -4.44 1.33
C ARG A 141 -2.42 -4.57 2.59
N THR A 142 -2.54 -3.52 3.40
CA THR A 142 -3.34 -3.53 4.63
C THR A 142 -4.78 -3.10 4.39
N ALA A 143 -5.04 -2.40 3.29
CA ALA A 143 -6.36 -1.88 3.00
C ALA A 143 -6.83 -2.25 1.59
N GLN A 144 -8.14 -2.43 1.46
CA GLN A 144 -8.83 -2.74 0.22
C GLN A 144 -9.69 -1.55 -0.19
N LEU A 145 -9.59 -1.18 -1.46
CA LEU A 145 -10.34 -0.08 -2.05
C LEU A 145 -11.29 -0.63 -3.11
N SER A 146 -12.52 -0.12 -3.12
CA SER A 146 -13.52 -0.42 -4.14
C SER A 146 -14.13 0.86 -4.68
N THR A 147 -14.49 0.86 -5.96
CA THR A 147 -15.01 2.06 -6.63
C THR A 147 -16.28 1.76 -7.39
N GLU A 148 -17.31 2.57 -7.15
CA GLU A 148 -18.59 2.54 -7.83
C GLU A 148 -18.76 3.84 -8.62
N SER A 149 -19.08 3.75 -9.91
CA SER A 149 -19.33 4.94 -10.74
C SER A 149 -20.80 5.34 -10.68
N ILE A 150 -21.11 6.43 -10.00
CA ILE A 150 -22.47 6.98 -9.92
C ILE A 150 -22.82 7.72 -11.24
N SER A 151 -21.85 8.43 -11.80
CA SER A 151 -21.96 9.13 -13.10
C SER A 151 -20.58 9.28 -13.75
N SER A 152 -20.52 9.89 -14.94
CA SER A 152 -19.24 10.16 -15.64
C SER A 152 -18.30 11.14 -14.92
N SER A 153 -18.79 11.87 -13.92
CA SER A 153 -18.01 12.85 -13.14
C SER A 153 -18.07 12.62 -11.63
N THR A 154 -18.75 11.55 -11.19
CA THR A 154 -18.95 11.26 -9.77
C THR A 154 -18.72 9.79 -9.49
N HIS A 155 -17.82 9.50 -8.56
CA HIS A 155 -17.49 8.14 -8.13
C HIS A 155 -17.66 8.03 -6.61
N ARG A 156 -18.17 6.89 -6.15
CA ARG A 156 -18.14 6.50 -4.75
C ARG A 156 -16.96 5.57 -4.54
N ILE A 157 -16.11 5.90 -3.58
CA ILE A 157 -14.90 5.16 -3.24
C ILE A 157 -15.07 4.67 -1.81
N THR A 158 -14.99 3.35 -1.62
CA THR A 158 -15.09 2.71 -0.32
C THR A 158 -13.76 2.08 0.02
N LEU A 159 -13.21 2.46 1.17
CA LEU A 159 -11.96 1.96 1.72
C LEU A 159 -12.23 1.19 3.02
N SER A 160 -11.72 -0.03 3.11
CA SER A 160 -11.81 -0.89 4.30
C SER A 160 -10.47 -1.56 4.58
N HIS A 161 -10.18 -1.85 5.85
CA HIS A 161 -9.00 -2.64 6.18
C HIS A 161 -9.22 -4.11 5.73
N VAL A 162 -8.14 -4.80 5.34
CA VAL A 162 -8.21 -6.22 4.90
C VAL A 162 -8.65 -7.13 6.06
N ASP A 163 -8.15 -6.84 7.26
CA ASP A 163 -8.71 -7.37 8.51
C ASP A 163 -9.95 -6.57 8.90
N ALA A 164 -11.13 -7.18 8.80
CA ALA A 164 -12.43 -6.57 9.10
C ALA A 164 -12.58 -6.10 10.56
N THR A 165 -11.69 -6.51 11.47
CA THR A 165 -11.72 -6.04 12.87
C THR A 165 -11.02 -4.70 13.06
N GLN A 166 -10.20 -4.28 12.10
CA GLN A 166 -9.39 -3.07 12.18
C GLN A 166 -10.03 -1.91 11.40
N SER A 167 -9.86 -0.70 11.91
CA SER A 167 -10.30 0.53 11.24
C SER A 167 -9.16 1.14 10.41
N ILE A 168 -9.52 2.02 9.48
CA ILE A 168 -8.56 2.83 8.73
C ILE A 168 -7.87 3.83 9.67
N ASP A 169 -6.55 3.92 9.58
CA ASP A 169 -5.75 4.88 10.35
C ASP A 169 -5.76 6.29 9.74
N ALA A 170 -5.33 7.28 10.53
CA ALA A 170 -5.34 8.68 10.10
C ALA A 170 -4.35 8.93 8.94
N ALA A 171 -3.22 8.22 8.93
CA ALA A 171 -2.22 8.32 7.86
C ALA A 171 -2.81 7.96 6.50
N LEU A 172 -3.46 6.79 6.40
CA LEU A 172 -4.09 6.31 5.19
C LEU A 172 -5.30 7.15 4.80
N TYR A 173 -6.10 7.59 5.77
CA TYR A 173 -7.22 8.52 5.54
C TYR A 173 -6.75 9.78 4.81
N TRP A 174 -5.79 10.50 5.39
CA TRP A 174 -5.35 11.79 4.85
C TRP A 174 -4.56 11.62 3.55
N ASN A 175 -3.73 10.57 3.45
CA ASN A 175 -2.99 10.27 2.24
C ASN A 175 -3.90 9.95 1.05
N LEU A 176 -4.91 9.10 1.26
CA LEU A 176 -5.88 8.79 0.22
C LEU A 176 -6.68 10.03 -0.16
N LEU A 177 -7.14 10.81 0.83
CA LEU A 177 -7.89 12.05 0.57
C LEU A 177 -7.09 13.00 -0.33
N GLY A 178 -5.84 13.30 0.02
CA GLY A 178 -4.99 14.18 -0.77
C GLY A 178 -4.71 13.64 -2.18
N THR A 179 -4.53 12.34 -2.32
CA THR A 179 -4.34 11.68 -3.62
C THR A 179 -5.60 11.82 -4.48
N LEU A 180 -6.78 11.54 -3.93
CA LEU A 180 -8.04 11.61 -4.66
C LEU A 180 -8.42 13.04 -5.07
N GLU A 181 -8.12 14.03 -4.21
CA GLU A 181 -8.34 15.46 -4.48
C GLU A 181 -7.54 15.91 -5.70
N ARG A 182 -6.25 15.59 -5.72
CA ARG A 182 -5.33 16.11 -6.75
C ARG A 182 -5.26 15.24 -8.01
N LEU A 183 -5.91 14.08 -8.05
CA LEU A 183 -5.88 13.18 -9.22
C LEU A 183 -6.18 13.88 -10.55
N PRO A 184 -7.19 14.78 -10.66
CA PRO A 184 -7.48 15.45 -11.92
C PRO A 184 -6.35 16.36 -12.42
N MET A 185 -5.44 16.80 -11.55
CA MET A 185 -4.31 17.69 -11.89
C MET A 185 -3.36 17.06 -12.91
N ILE A 186 -3.29 15.73 -12.99
CA ILE A 186 -2.53 15.00 -14.03
C ILE A 186 -2.91 15.47 -15.44
N TRP A 187 -4.18 15.84 -15.65
CA TRP A 187 -4.71 16.36 -16.91
C TRP A 187 -4.88 17.90 -16.92
N GLY A 188 -4.31 18.61 -15.94
CA GLY A 188 -4.40 20.07 -15.83
C GLY A 188 -5.79 20.56 -15.40
N LEU A 189 -6.56 19.72 -14.70
CA LEU A 189 -7.91 20.03 -14.23
C LEU A 189 -7.87 20.52 -12.77
N PRO A 190 -8.89 21.27 -12.33
CA PRO A 190 -9.02 21.63 -10.92
C PRO A 190 -9.22 20.37 -10.05
N ASP A 191 -8.82 20.49 -8.79
CA ASP A 191 -8.96 19.42 -7.80
C ASP A 191 -10.41 18.93 -7.70
N ALA A 192 -10.56 17.64 -7.41
CA ALA A 192 -11.86 17.04 -7.17
C ALA A 192 -12.43 17.47 -5.83
N GLN A 193 -13.75 17.64 -5.79
CA GLN A 193 -14.49 17.84 -4.56
C GLN A 193 -14.77 16.48 -3.92
N ILE A 194 -14.43 16.33 -2.65
CA ILE A 194 -14.69 15.10 -1.89
C ILE A 194 -15.70 15.39 -0.79
N ASP A 195 -16.79 14.63 -0.79
CA ASP A 195 -17.75 14.58 0.31
C ASP A 195 -17.56 13.26 1.06
N VAL A 196 -17.34 13.31 2.38
CA VAL A 196 -17.19 12.11 3.22
C VAL A 196 -18.59 11.64 3.63
N GLU A 197 -19.00 10.45 3.18
CA GLU A 197 -20.31 9.85 3.52
C GLU A 197 -20.23 9.03 4.82
N GLU A 198 -19.15 8.27 5.02
CA GLU A 198 -18.88 7.51 6.25
C GLU A 198 -17.40 7.63 6.63
N SER A 199 -17.09 7.76 7.92
CA SER A 199 -15.71 7.88 8.41
C SER A 199 -15.50 7.12 9.71
N PRO A 200 -14.33 6.47 9.92
CA PRO A 200 -13.94 5.96 11.22
C PRO A 200 -13.76 7.03 12.29
N PHE A 201 -13.56 8.28 11.86
CA PHE A 201 -13.33 9.41 12.74
C PHE A 201 -14.59 10.24 13.01
N ASP A 202 -15.78 9.79 12.56
CA ASP A 202 -17.03 10.47 12.88
C ASP A 202 -17.36 10.28 14.38
N PRO A 203 -17.47 11.38 15.16
CA PRO A 203 -17.75 11.29 16.59
C PRO A 203 -19.15 10.73 16.92
N LYS A 204 -20.08 10.71 15.96
CA LYS A 204 -21.47 10.25 16.18
C LYS A 204 -21.73 8.83 15.69
N GLN A 205 -21.10 8.44 14.59
CA GLN A 205 -21.30 7.16 13.91
C GLN A 205 -19.97 6.65 13.35
N GLY A 206 -19.01 6.38 14.24
CA GLY A 206 -17.74 5.78 13.86
C GLY A 206 -17.94 4.50 13.05
N SER A 207 -17.34 4.43 11.86
CA SER A 207 -17.42 3.29 10.95
C SER A 207 -16.08 2.56 10.88
N GLN A 208 -16.06 1.26 10.56
CA GLN A 208 -14.80 0.56 10.27
C GLN A 208 -14.27 0.87 8.86
N ARG A 209 -15.13 1.42 8.00
CA ARG A 209 -14.83 1.77 6.61
C ARG A 209 -14.92 3.29 6.41
N LEU A 210 -14.23 3.75 5.38
CA LEU A 210 -14.27 5.12 4.88
C LEU A 210 -15.01 5.13 3.54
N VAL A 211 -16.09 5.88 3.43
CA VAL A 211 -16.86 6.04 2.18
C VAL A 211 -16.77 7.48 1.73
N LEU A 212 -16.22 7.70 0.54
CA LEU A 212 -15.99 9.00 -0.06
C LEU A 212 -16.78 9.13 -1.36
N LYS A 213 -17.42 10.27 -1.55
CA LYS A 213 -18.03 10.67 -2.82
C LYS A 213 -17.14 11.71 -3.49
N VAL A 214 -16.52 11.32 -4.59
CA VAL A 214 -15.59 12.16 -5.34
C VAL A 214 -16.27 12.72 -6.57
N ARG A 215 -16.29 14.05 -6.69
CA ARG A 215 -16.83 14.81 -7.82
C ARG A 215 -15.70 15.54 -8.52
N HIS A 216 -15.47 15.24 -9.79
CA HIS A 216 -14.41 15.86 -10.57
C HIS A 216 -14.95 16.63 -11.77
N THR A 217 -14.16 17.58 -12.26
CA THR A 217 -14.48 18.29 -13.49
C THR A 217 -14.08 17.44 -14.68
N ASN A 218 -15.05 17.00 -15.48
CA ASN A 218 -14.75 16.30 -16.71
C ASN A 218 -14.39 17.32 -17.82
N PRO A 219 -13.18 17.28 -18.42
CA PRO A 219 -12.76 18.21 -19.49
C PRO A 219 -13.69 18.16 -20.73
N GLU A 220 -14.48 17.11 -20.85
CA GLU A 220 -15.43 16.94 -21.94
C GLU A 220 -16.70 17.78 -21.74
N SER A 221 -17.13 18.07 -20.50
CA SER A 221 -18.33 18.88 -20.23
C SER A 221 -18.13 20.38 -20.50
N ILE A 222 -16.92 20.90 -20.26
CA ILE A 222 -16.57 22.30 -20.53
C ILE A 222 -16.43 22.56 -22.04
N ARG A 223 -15.70 21.66 -22.75
CA ARG A 223 -15.60 21.73 -24.22
C ARG A 223 -16.98 21.54 -24.88
N TRP A 224 -17.84 20.73 -24.28
CA TRP A 224 -19.23 20.54 -24.71
C TRP A 224 -20.09 21.78 -24.47
N GLY A 225 -20.00 22.44 -23.31
CA GLY A 225 -20.71 23.70 -23.03
C GLY A 225 -20.30 24.83 -24.00
N LEU A 226 -19.00 24.96 -24.29
CA LEU A 226 -18.51 25.94 -25.27
C LEU A 226 -18.97 25.62 -26.70
N ARG A 227 -18.96 24.34 -27.10
CA ARG A 227 -19.42 23.89 -28.42
C ARG A 227 -20.95 23.99 -28.57
N MET A 228 -21.72 23.70 -27.52
CA MET A 228 -23.17 23.89 -27.46
C MET A 228 -23.55 25.37 -27.56
N MET A 229 -22.80 26.24 -26.90
CA MET A 229 -23.00 27.69 -27.04
C MET A 229 -22.69 28.13 -28.47
N GLY A 230 -21.63 27.60 -29.08
CA GLY A 230 -21.30 27.83 -30.49
C GLY A 230 -22.38 27.36 -31.47
N THR A 231 -23.00 26.19 -31.24
CA THR A 231 -24.09 25.68 -32.08
C THR A 231 -25.40 26.41 -31.87
N LEU A 232 -25.73 26.81 -30.63
CA LEU A 232 -26.91 27.63 -30.34
C LEU A 232 -26.78 29.04 -30.93
N VAL A 233 -25.64 29.70 -30.75
CA VAL A 233 -25.36 31.02 -31.33
C VAL A 233 -25.33 30.95 -32.85
N GLY A 234 -24.68 29.93 -33.44
CA GLY A 234 -24.67 29.69 -34.87
C GLY A 234 -26.07 29.38 -35.44
N GLY A 235 -26.90 28.62 -34.71
CA GLY A 235 -28.27 28.31 -35.08
C GLY A 235 -29.20 29.53 -35.04
N VAL A 236 -29.08 30.37 -34.00
CA VAL A 236 -29.85 31.62 -33.88
C VAL A 236 -29.43 32.63 -34.96
N LEU A 237 -28.13 32.77 -35.23
CA LEU A 237 -27.63 33.63 -36.31
C LEU A 237 -28.04 33.11 -37.70
N GLY A 238 -28.06 31.79 -37.91
CA GLY A 238 -28.57 31.17 -39.14
C GLY A 238 -30.07 31.38 -39.34
N ALA A 239 -30.86 31.32 -38.26
CA ALA A 239 -32.31 31.61 -38.30
C ALA A 239 -32.61 33.09 -38.54
N LEU A 240 -31.80 34.01 -37.98
CA LEU A 240 -31.89 35.45 -38.29
C LEU A 240 -31.51 35.73 -39.75
N ALA A 241 -30.46 35.09 -40.28
CA ALA A 241 -30.05 35.20 -41.68
C ALA A 241 -31.09 34.63 -42.67
N ALA A 242 -31.92 33.66 -42.24
CA ALA A 242 -33.00 33.09 -43.06
C ALA A 242 -34.10 34.11 -43.42
N THR A 243 -34.15 35.26 -42.74
CA THR A 243 -35.10 36.34 -43.05
C THR A 243 -34.65 37.25 -44.21
N MET A 244 -33.40 37.15 -44.68
CA MET A 244 -32.89 37.92 -45.82
C MET A 244 -32.15 37.03 -46.84
N ALA A 245 -32.90 36.56 -47.84
CA ALA A 245 -32.50 36.07 -49.17
C ALA A 245 -31.15 35.33 -49.36
N HIS A 246 -31.18 33.98 -49.49
CA HIS A 246 -30.92 33.21 -50.73
C HIS A 246 -30.90 31.70 -50.40
N GLN A 247 -31.76 30.91 -51.05
CA GLN A 247 -32.01 29.49 -50.72
C GLN A 247 -30.75 28.60 -50.73
N VAL A 248 -29.74 28.94 -51.54
CA VAL A 248 -28.49 28.19 -51.64
C VAL A 248 -27.65 28.28 -50.36
N LEU A 249 -27.57 29.46 -49.73
CA LEU A 249 -26.82 29.65 -48.49
C LEU A 249 -27.45 28.84 -47.34
N VAL A 250 -28.77 28.72 -47.34
CA VAL A 250 -29.54 27.92 -46.36
C VAL A 250 -29.26 26.42 -46.54
N THR A 251 -29.24 25.91 -47.78
CA THR A 251 -28.97 24.49 -48.04
C THR A 251 -27.53 24.12 -47.64
N VAL A 252 -26.56 24.98 -47.94
CA VAL A 252 -25.15 24.75 -47.58
C VAL A 252 -24.96 24.79 -46.06
N LEU A 253 -25.52 25.79 -45.37
CA LEU A 253 -25.45 25.87 -43.90
C LEU A 253 -26.18 24.70 -43.23
N GLY A 254 -27.34 24.29 -43.75
CA GLY A 254 -28.08 23.12 -43.26
C GLY A 254 -27.30 21.81 -43.45
N ALA A 255 -26.63 21.64 -44.59
CA ALA A 255 -25.77 20.47 -44.86
C ALA A 255 -24.53 20.46 -43.97
N CYS A 256 -23.90 21.61 -43.71
CA CYS A 256 -22.78 21.73 -42.78
C CYS A 256 -23.20 21.41 -41.34
N LEU A 257 -24.36 21.92 -40.88
CA LEU A 257 -24.90 21.62 -39.55
C LEU A 257 -25.28 20.14 -39.41
N GLY A 258 -25.89 19.54 -40.43
CA GLY A 258 -26.19 18.10 -40.47
C GLY A 258 -24.93 17.24 -40.44
N SER A 259 -23.89 17.65 -41.16
CA SER A 259 -22.59 16.95 -41.16
C SER A 259 -21.90 17.06 -39.80
N LEU A 260 -21.96 18.22 -39.15
CA LEU A 260 -21.47 18.39 -37.79
C LEU A 260 -22.26 17.55 -36.77
N ALA A 261 -23.58 17.38 -36.96
CA ALA A 261 -24.41 16.54 -36.11
C ALA A 261 -24.13 15.02 -36.30
N VAL A 262 -23.81 14.59 -37.52
CA VAL A 262 -23.39 13.20 -37.80
C VAL A 262 -22.01 12.92 -37.21
N LEU A 263 -21.07 13.85 -37.36
CA LEU A 263 -19.75 13.76 -36.71
C LEU A 263 -19.89 13.75 -35.18
N TRP A 264 -20.81 14.56 -34.63
CA TRP A 264 -21.17 14.58 -33.21
C TRP A 264 -21.72 13.23 -32.72
N PHE A 265 -22.64 12.63 -33.47
CA PHE A 265 -23.21 11.32 -33.13
C PHE A 265 -22.16 10.20 -33.22
N MET A 266 -21.30 10.24 -34.24
CA MET A 266 -20.19 9.29 -34.38
C MET A 266 -19.19 9.46 -33.23
N GLU A 267 -18.81 10.68 -32.85
CA GLU A 267 -17.87 10.93 -31.76
C GLU A 267 -18.41 10.44 -30.41
N ILE A 268 -19.70 10.65 -30.11
CA ILE A 268 -20.36 10.10 -28.91
C ILE A 268 -20.33 8.57 -28.91
N ARG A 269 -20.67 7.93 -30.04
CA ARG A 269 -20.63 6.47 -30.13
C ARG A 269 -19.21 5.91 -30.06
N TRP A 270 -18.25 6.61 -30.64
CA TRP A 270 -16.84 6.22 -30.62
C TRP A 270 -16.30 6.31 -29.19
N ARG A 271 -16.68 7.33 -28.40
CA ARG A 271 -16.32 7.46 -26.98
C ARG A 271 -16.96 6.39 -26.09
N ALA A 272 -18.25 6.12 -26.29
CA ALA A 272 -18.92 5.05 -25.55
C ALA A 272 -18.28 3.67 -25.81
N ARG A 273 -17.75 3.45 -27.03
CA ARG A 273 -16.99 2.23 -27.37
C ARG A 273 -15.55 2.29 -26.87
N ALA A 274 -14.87 3.42 -26.99
CA ALA A 274 -13.50 3.59 -26.51
C ALA A 274 -13.41 3.42 -24.99
N GLU A 275 -14.39 3.89 -24.21
CA GLU A 275 -14.42 3.61 -22.77
C GLU A 275 -14.63 2.13 -22.44
N LEU A 276 -15.36 1.38 -23.27
CA LEU A 276 -15.54 -0.06 -23.11
C LEU A 276 -14.27 -0.84 -23.51
N GLU A 277 -13.64 -0.47 -24.63
CA GLU A 277 -12.39 -1.07 -25.12
C GLU A 277 -11.20 -0.76 -24.19
N LEU A 278 -11.08 0.48 -23.69
CA LEU A 278 -10.05 0.86 -22.71
C LEU A 278 -10.29 0.23 -21.33
N ALA A 279 -11.55 -0.08 -20.98
CA ALA A 279 -11.83 -0.89 -19.79
C ALA A 279 -11.38 -2.34 -19.98
N GLU A 280 -11.39 -2.86 -21.21
CA GLU A 280 -10.85 -4.19 -21.57
C GLU A 280 -9.31 -4.22 -21.47
N GLU A 281 -8.63 -3.20 -21.98
CA GLU A 281 -7.17 -3.05 -21.87
C GLU A 281 -6.73 -2.81 -20.41
N GLY A 282 -7.51 -2.05 -19.64
CA GLY A 282 -7.32 -1.90 -18.21
C GLY A 282 -7.39 -3.23 -17.46
N ARG A 283 -8.29 -4.14 -17.86
CA ARG A 283 -8.36 -5.51 -17.32
C ARG A 283 -7.13 -6.35 -17.66
N GLN A 284 -6.49 -6.11 -18.80
CA GLN A 284 -5.22 -6.77 -19.15
C GLN A 284 -4.05 -6.24 -18.33
N LEU A 285 -3.99 -4.94 -18.09
CA LEU A 285 -2.98 -4.36 -17.18
C LEU A 285 -3.22 -4.83 -15.73
N GLU A 286 -4.49 -4.93 -15.31
CA GLU A 286 -4.89 -5.52 -14.04
C GLU A 286 -4.45 -6.97 -13.92
N SER A 287 -4.60 -7.79 -14.97
CA SER A 287 -4.16 -9.19 -14.93
C SER A 287 -2.64 -9.33 -14.89
N LEU A 288 -1.89 -8.43 -15.54
CA LEU A 288 -0.43 -8.39 -15.46
C LEU A 288 0.06 -7.96 -14.08
N ILE A 289 -0.56 -6.94 -13.49
CA ILE A 289 -0.26 -6.48 -12.12
C ILE A 289 -0.60 -7.59 -11.11
N ALA A 290 -1.79 -8.20 -11.23
CA ALA A 290 -2.20 -9.29 -10.36
C ALA A 290 -1.31 -10.54 -10.50
N ALA A 291 -0.86 -10.86 -11.71
CA ALA A 291 0.06 -11.97 -11.95
C ALA A 291 1.45 -11.69 -11.36
N GLN A 292 1.93 -10.45 -11.42
CA GLN A 292 3.19 -10.06 -10.79
C GLN A 292 3.09 -10.13 -9.25
N ASP A 293 1.99 -9.66 -8.67
CA ASP A 293 1.80 -9.68 -7.22
C ASP A 293 1.61 -11.12 -6.69
N GLY A 294 0.96 -12.01 -7.45
CA GLY A 294 0.87 -13.44 -7.13
C GLY A 294 2.24 -14.12 -7.03
N ARG A 295 3.16 -13.82 -7.96
CA ARG A 295 4.55 -14.32 -7.88
C ARG A 295 5.30 -13.81 -6.65
N TYR A 296 5.07 -12.57 -6.24
CA TYR A 296 5.66 -12.06 -5.00
C TYR A 296 5.09 -12.76 -3.76
N GLN A 297 3.81 -13.12 -3.76
CA GLN A 297 3.21 -13.89 -2.66
C GLN A 297 3.85 -15.28 -2.54
N GLU A 298 4.02 -15.98 -3.66
CA GLU A 298 4.68 -17.29 -3.68
C GLU A 298 6.11 -17.22 -3.12
N LEU A 299 6.90 -16.24 -3.57
CA LEU A 299 8.27 -16.04 -3.08
C LEU A 299 8.33 -15.75 -1.58
N TRP A 300 7.40 -14.95 -1.06
CA TRP A 300 7.33 -14.64 0.37
C TRP A 300 6.91 -15.84 1.21
N GLU A 301 5.96 -16.64 0.73
CA GLU A 301 5.57 -17.87 1.40
C GLU A 301 6.70 -18.91 1.39
N GLU A 302 7.44 -19.01 0.28
CA GLU A 302 8.64 -19.84 0.17
C GLU A 302 9.73 -19.40 1.14
N GLU A 303 10.06 -18.11 1.20
CA GLU A 303 11.04 -17.56 2.15
C GLU A 303 10.63 -17.88 3.59
N ARG A 304 9.34 -17.73 3.92
CA ARG A 304 8.81 -18.03 5.26
C ARG A 304 8.90 -19.52 5.59
N LYS A 305 8.64 -20.40 4.63
CA LYS A 305 8.81 -21.86 4.79
C LYS A 305 10.28 -22.21 4.98
N LEU A 306 11.17 -21.65 4.16
CA LEU A 306 12.62 -21.84 4.24
C LEU A 306 13.15 -21.39 5.61
N ARG A 307 12.78 -20.19 6.06
CA ARG A 307 13.22 -19.65 7.34
C ARG A 307 12.69 -20.46 8.52
N ARG A 308 11.44 -20.94 8.46
CA ARG A 308 10.89 -21.88 9.47
C ARG A 308 11.63 -23.21 9.46
N SER A 309 11.94 -23.75 8.29
CA SER A 309 12.72 -24.98 8.14
C SER A 309 14.13 -24.84 8.73
N LEU A 310 14.81 -23.73 8.43
CA LEU A 310 16.13 -23.43 8.98
C LEU A 310 16.10 -23.27 10.51
N LEU A 311 15.13 -22.54 11.06
CA LEU A 311 14.97 -22.40 12.51
C LEU A 311 14.61 -23.73 13.19
N ALA A 312 13.80 -24.56 12.55
CA ALA A 312 13.48 -25.90 13.04
C ALA A 312 14.72 -26.81 13.01
N SER A 313 15.48 -26.80 11.91
CA SER A 313 16.74 -27.54 11.78
C SER A 313 17.77 -27.08 12.81
N GLN A 314 17.93 -25.77 13.00
CA GLN A 314 18.83 -25.21 14.00
C GLN A 314 18.43 -25.62 15.43
N LYS A 315 17.14 -25.63 15.76
CA LYS A 315 16.66 -26.12 17.07
C LYS A 315 16.81 -27.64 17.24
N LEU A 316 16.64 -28.40 16.17
CA LEU A 316 16.81 -29.86 16.17
C LEU A 316 18.29 -30.26 16.24
N SER A 317 19.20 -29.43 15.73
CA SER A 317 20.65 -29.67 15.75
C SER A 317 21.22 -29.82 17.16
N GLY A 318 20.61 -29.19 18.17
CA GLY A 318 21.00 -29.36 19.58
C GLY A 318 20.60 -30.69 20.20
N TYR A 319 19.73 -31.47 19.54
CA TYR A 319 19.22 -32.76 20.02
C TYR A 319 19.63 -33.94 19.12
N LEU A 320 20.35 -33.67 18.03
CA LEU A 320 20.77 -34.67 17.05
C LEU A 320 22.31 -34.68 16.96
N PRO A 321 22.95 -35.86 16.81
CA PRO A 321 24.38 -35.94 16.56
C PRO A 321 24.77 -35.16 15.31
N ALA A 322 25.93 -34.47 15.34
CA ALA A 322 26.40 -33.60 14.25
C ALA A 322 26.40 -34.29 12.88
N ASP A 323 26.88 -35.55 12.83
CA ASP A 323 26.94 -36.35 11.61
C ASP A 323 25.55 -36.56 10.96
N LEU A 324 24.49 -36.66 11.77
CA LEU A 324 23.11 -36.83 11.29
C LEU A 324 22.51 -35.50 10.81
N VAL A 325 22.92 -34.38 11.42
CA VAL A 325 22.49 -33.04 11.00
C VAL A 325 23.07 -32.72 9.62
N ASP A 326 24.34 -33.02 9.40
CA ASP A 326 25.01 -32.83 8.11
C ASP A 326 24.36 -33.68 7.01
N GLU A 327 24.03 -34.94 7.31
CA GLU A 327 23.35 -35.85 6.38
C GLU A 327 21.92 -35.38 6.03
N ILE A 328 21.17 -34.81 6.99
CA ILE A 328 19.83 -34.23 6.76
C ILE A 328 19.92 -32.93 5.93
N LEU A 329 20.94 -32.11 6.17
CA LEU A 329 21.16 -30.86 5.41
C LEU A 329 21.58 -31.14 3.96
N GLU A 330 22.35 -32.20 3.72
CA GLU A 330 22.74 -32.63 2.37
C GLU A 330 21.59 -33.27 1.58
N ASN A 331 20.59 -33.87 2.25
CA ASN A 331 19.45 -34.49 1.58
C ASN A 331 18.12 -34.31 2.36
N PRO A 332 17.42 -33.17 2.17
CA PRO A 332 16.20 -32.83 2.91
C PRO A 332 14.99 -33.73 2.64
N GLU A 333 14.97 -34.43 1.50
CA GLU A 333 13.89 -35.34 1.08
C GLU A 333 14.14 -36.80 1.48
N MET A 334 15.24 -37.08 2.20
CA MET A 334 15.52 -38.43 2.65
C MET A 334 14.39 -38.88 3.57
N GLU A 335 13.68 -39.95 3.19
CA GLU A 335 12.82 -40.67 4.13
C GLU A 335 13.73 -41.22 5.23
N THR A 336 13.90 -40.45 6.31
CA THR A 336 14.49 -40.96 7.55
C THR A 336 13.64 -42.14 7.96
N THR A 337 14.10 -43.34 7.62
CA THR A 337 13.52 -44.58 8.08
C THR A 337 13.86 -44.63 9.57
N LEU A 338 13.02 -43.98 10.39
CA LEU A 338 12.99 -44.11 11.84
C LEU A 338 12.58 -45.54 12.16
N GLY A 339 13.55 -46.44 12.04
CA GLY A 339 13.41 -47.87 12.26
C GLY A 339 14.09 -48.25 13.57
N GLY A 340 13.31 -48.72 14.53
CA GLY A 340 13.85 -49.40 15.70
C GLY A 340 14.24 -50.83 15.36
N ARG A 341 15.51 -51.20 15.50
CA ARG A 341 15.92 -52.61 15.47
C ARG A 341 15.84 -53.18 16.88
N ARG A 342 15.05 -54.25 17.06
CA ARG A 342 15.05 -55.03 18.31
C ARG A 342 16.49 -55.47 18.62
N THR A 343 17.04 -54.92 19.68
CA THR A 343 18.44 -55.11 20.11
C THR A 343 18.40 -55.50 21.58
N ASP A 344 19.12 -56.55 21.95
CA ASP A 344 19.33 -56.86 23.35
C ASP A 344 20.35 -55.86 23.90
N ALA A 345 19.88 -54.96 24.77
CA ALA A 345 20.69 -53.94 25.41
C ALA A 345 20.61 -54.10 26.94
N ALA A 346 21.74 -53.94 27.60
CA ALA A 346 21.80 -53.82 29.05
C ALA A 346 21.76 -52.33 29.41
N VAL A 347 20.70 -51.89 30.08
CA VAL A 347 20.57 -50.49 30.56
C VAL A 347 21.00 -50.47 32.03
N LEU A 348 22.08 -49.77 32.33
CA LEU A 348 22.55 -49.53 33.69
C LEU A 348 21.95 -48.21 34.19
N PHE A 349 21.05 -48.28 35.17
CA PHE A 349 20.62 -47.10 35.92
C PHE A 349 21.61 -46.86 37.05
N ALA A 350 22.56 -45.96 36.83
CA ALA A 350 23.48 -45.47 37.85
C ALA A 350 23.04 -44.06 38.25
N ASP A 351 22.60 -43.90 39.50
CA ASP A 351 22.42 -42.58 40.08
C ASP A 351 23.80 -42.02 40.45
N LEU A 352 24.05 -40.77 40.08
CA LEU A 352 25.30 -40.10 40.41
C LEU A 352 25.28 -39.83 41.92
N VAL A 353 26.20 -40.46 42.65
CA VAL A 353 26.28 -40.31 44.11
C VAL A 353 26.44 -38.83 44.46
N GLY A 354 25.43 -38.29 45.14
CA GLY A 354 25.40 -36.89 45.58
C GLY A 354 25.01 -35.90 44.48
N PHE A 355 24.33 -36.32 43.41
CA PHE A 355 23.86 -35.45 42.33
C PHE A 355 22.98 -34.30 42.84
N THR A 356 21.93 -34.60 43.59
CA THR A 356 20.97 -33.59 44.11
C THR A 356 21.64 -32.48 44.93
N PRO A 357 22.47 -32.75 45.96
CA PRO A 357 23.15 -31.68 46.69
C PRO A 357 24.19 -30.94 45.85
N ARG A 358 24.66 -31.51 44.73
CA ARG A 358 25.58 -30.86 43.77
C ARG A 358 24.84 -29.88 42.85
N THR A 359 23.66 -30.25 42.37
CA THR A 359 22.85 -29.42 41.47
C THR A 359 22.18 -28.25 42.19
N GLU A 360 21.85 -28.41 43.47
CA GLU A 360 21.29 -27.33 44.29
C GLU A 360 22.27 -26.16 44.55
N ARG A 361 23.57 -26.39 44.37
CA ARG A 361 24.63 -25.40 44.68
C ARG A 361 25.30 -24.80 43.46
N ARG A 362 24.85 -25.18 42.25
CA ARG A 362 25.46 -24.78 40.98
C ARG A 362 24.38 -24.30 40.03
N SER A 363 24.76 -23.47 39.06
CA SER A 363 23.81 -23.07 38.04
C SER A 363 23.53 -24.27 37.11
N PRO A 364 22.35 -24.33 36.49
CA PRO A 364 22.02 -25.40 35.54
C PRO A 364 23.05 -25.54 34.40
N GLU A 365 23.65 -24.44 33.96
CA GLU A 365 24.67 -24.39 32.90
C GLU A 365 25.94 -25.14 33.34
N ASP A 366 26.46 -24.86 34.54
CA ASP A 366 27.66 -25.51 35.09
C ASP A 366 27.48 -27.03 35.27
N VAL A 367 26.26 -27.46 35.63
CA VAL A 367 25.93 -28.89 35.81
C VAL A 367 25.91 -29.60 34.46
N VAL A 368 25.38 -28.97 33.42
CA VAL A 368 25.33 -29.53 32.06
C VAL A 368 26.72 -29.67 31.47
N ASP A 369 27.60 -28.68 31.69
CA ASP A 369 28.99 -28.75 31.23
C ASP A 369 29.77 -29.90 31.88
N GLU A 370 29.57 -30.15 33.18
CA GLU A 370 30.19 -31.31 33.88
C GLU A 370 29.59 -32.64 33.40
N LEU A 371 28.30 -32.70 33.09
CA LEU A 371 27.67 -33.90 32.56
C LEU A 371 28.14 -34.22 31.14
N ASN A 372 28.34 -33.21 30.30
CA ASN A 372 28.85 -33.38 28.94
C ASN A 372 30.32 -33.85 28.88
N LEU A 373 31.05 -33.78 30.00
CA LEU A 373 32.42 -34.32 30.15
C LEU A 373 32.46 -35.84 30.42
N TYR A 374 31.32 -36.46 30.72
CA TYR A 374 31.17 -37.90 30.98
C TYR A 374 30.33 -38.57 29.89
#